data_AF-A0A957KWH3-F1
#
_entry.id   AF-A0A957KWH3-F1
#
_cell.length_a   1.000
_cell.length_b   1.000
_cell.length_c   1.000
_cell.angle_alpha   90.00
_cell.angle_beta   90.00
_cell.angle_gamma   90.00
#
_symmetry.space_group_name_H-M   'P 1'
#
loop_
_entity.id
_entity.type
_entity.pdbx_description
1 polymer ?
#
loop_
_entity_poly.entity_id
_entity_poly.type
_entity_poly.pdbx_seq_one_letter_code
_entity_poly.pdbx_strand_id
1 'polypeptide(L)'
;MTPTQQKWVDDTLADLPLAGAVAQLLSVTRPWDEAAEWLKLYEQSPFGAMSIRARTAEAYQAVVRQVQAGVPIPLCVIANMEHGAAEWPGYGTDFPFLMAAGAADDPALSAAIGAATAVEARHLGVNWALTP
;
A
#
# COMPACT_ATOMS: atom_id res chain seq x y z
N MET A 1 8.37 2.02 -18.60
CA MET A 1 8.07 3.42 -18.22
C MET A 1 8.05 4.26 -19.47
N THR A 2 7.16 5.25 -19.55
CA THR A 2 7.16 6.24 -20.63
C THR A 2 8.30 7.25 -20.41
N PRO A 3 8.73 8.01 -21.44
CA PRO A 3 9.73 9.06 -21.26
C PRO A 3 9.37 10.09 -20.18
N THR A 4 8.09 10.46 -20.08
CA THR A 4 7.59 11.36 -19.03
C THR A 4 7.75 10.78 -17.63
N GLN A 5 7.47 9.48 -17.46
CA GLN A 5 7.66 8.79 -16.18
C GLN A 5 9.14 8.71 -15.80
N GLN A 6 10.01 8.42 -16.77
CA GLN A 6 11.46 8.38 -16.52
C GLN A 6 11.98 9.75 -16.09
N LYS A 7 11.57 10.82 -16.79
CA LYS A 7 11.95 12.18 -16.42
C LYS A 7 11.52 12.54 -15.00
N TRP A 8 10.29 12.18 -14.60
CA TRP A 8 9.84 12.40 -13.22
C TRP A 8 10.73 11.68 -12.20
N VAL A 9 11.14 10.43 -12.46
CA VAL A 9 12.06 9.70 -11.58
C VAL A 9 13.40 10.41 -11.48
N ASP A 10 14.00 10.75 -12.61
CA ASP A 10 15.34 11.34 -12.67
C ASP A 10 15.37 12.71 -11.98
N ASP A 11 14.38 13.57 -12.27
CA ASP A 11 14.25 14.89 -11.64
C ASP A 11 14.01 14.76 -10.12
N THR A 12 13.09 13.88 -9.69
CA THR A 12 12.78 13.66 -8.27
C THR A 12 13.99 13.14 -7.51
N LEU A 13 14.74 12.20 -8.08
CA LEU A 13 15.93 11.63 -7.44
C LEU A 13 17.07 12.64 -7.35
N ALA A 14 17.27 13.47 -8.38
CA ALA A 14 18.29 14.49 -8.39
C ALA A 14 18.06 15.58 -7.33
N ASP A 15 16.80 15.90 -7.04
CA ASP A 15 16.41 16.90 -6.04
C ASP A 15 16.45 16.39 -4.59
N LEU A 16 16.56 15.07 -4.38
CA LEU A 16 16.62 14.49 -3.03
C LEU A 16 18.01 14.63 -2.41
N PRO A 17 18.13 15.17 -1.18
CA PRO A 17 19.36 15.02 -0.40
C PRO A 17 19.58 13.53 -0.07
N LEU A 18 20.82 13.15 0.24
CA LEU A 18 21.15 11.75 0.58
C LEU A 18 20.22 11.17 1.67
N ALA A 19 19.92 11.95 2.70
CA ALA A 19 18.99 11.53 3.75
C ALA A 19 17.57 11.26 3.22
N GLY A 20 17.10 12.06 2.26
CA GLY A 20 15.83 11.85 1.57
C GLY A 20 15.84 10.59 0.70
N ALA A 21 16.94 10.32 0.00
CA ALA A 21 17.09 9.07 -0.76
C ALA A 21 17.12 7.84 0.17
N VAL A 22 17.80 7.92 1.31
CA VAL A 22 17.81 6.85 2.33
C VAL A 22 16.42 6.65 2.93
N ALA A 23 15.68 7.73 3.22
CA ALA A 23 14.32 7.66 3.71
C ALA A 23 13.40 6.86 2.76
N GLN A 24 13.55 7.00 1.44
CA GLN A 24 12.76 6.25 0.47
C GLN A 24 12.98 4.72 0.54
N LEU A 25 14.03 4.25 1.21
CA LEU A 25 14.30 2.82 1.43
C LEU A 25 13.59 2.25 2.67
N LEU A 26 12.94 3.12 3.46
CA LEU A 26 12.30 2.72 4.71
C LEU A 26 10.81 2.43 4.51
N SER A 27 10.38 1.30 5.07
CA SER A 27 8.97 0.95 5.23
C SER A 27 8.59 1.04 6.70
N VAL A 28 7.67 1.94 7.02
CA VAL A 28 7.22 2.19 8.39
C VAL A 28 5.88 1.52 8.61
N THR A 29 5.74 0.81 9.73
CA THR A 29 4.47 0.22 10.17
C THR A 29 4.04 0.86 11.48
N ARG A 30 2.87 1.48 11.51
CA ARG A 30 2.23 1.96 12.75
C ARG A 30 0.74 1.59 12.75
N PRO A 31 0.33 0.61 13.56
CA PRO A 31 -1.07 0.23 13.65
C PRO A 31 -1.85 1.28 14.46
N TRP A 32 -3.07 1.58 14.04
CA TRP A 32 -4.07 2.39 14.75
C TRP A 32 -3.78 3.89 14.93
N ASP A 33 -2.67 4.40 14.40
CA ASP A 33 -2.38 5.83 14.38
C ASP A 33 -3.28 6.56 13.37
N GLU A 34 -3.70 7.78 13.72
CA GLU A 34 -4.44 8.69 12.85
C GLU A 34 -3.49 9.41 11.88
N ALA A 35 -4.06 10.03 10.84
CA ALA A 35 -3.27 10.71 9.81
C ALA A 35 -2.34 11.81 10.35
N ALA A 36 -2.75 12.54 11.40
CA ALA A 36 -1.96 13.60 12.00
C ALA A 36 -0.66 13.06 12.65
N GLU A 37 -0.71 11.87 13.24
CA GLU A 37 0.46 11.23 13.85
C GLU A 37 1.44 10.75 12.78
N TRP A 38 0.92 10.22 11.67
CA TRP A 38 1.71 9.86 10.49
C TRP A 38 2.42 11.06 9.86
N LEU A 39 1.72 12.17 9.66
CA LEU A 39 2.31 13.38 9.08
C LEU A 39 3.38 13.98 9.99
N LYS A 40 3.12 14.02 11.31
CA LYS A 40 4.12 14.45 12.30
C LYS A 40 5.37 13.57 12.26
N LEU A 41 5.21 12.25 12.11
CA LEU A 41 6.34 11.33 11.97
C LEU A 41 7.10 11.61 10.67
N TYR A 42 6.39 11.81 9.56
CA TYR A 42 7.00 12.08 8.26
C TYR A 42 7.82 13.38 8.28
N GLU A 43 7.34 14.43 8.94
CA GLU A 43 8.08 15.69 9.15
C GLU A 43 9.39 15.48 9.92
N GLN A 44 9.40 14.56 10.90
CA GLN A 44 10.58 14.26 11.71
C GLN A 44 11.56 13.32 11.02
N SER A 45 11.03 12.32 10.31
CA SER A 45 11.78 11.27 9.64
C SER A 45 10.97 10.77 8.44
N PRO A 46 11.25 11.28 7.23
CA PRO A 46 10.59 10.81 6.01
C PRO A 46 10.79 9.30 5.78
N PHE A 47 9.90 8.69 5.00
CA PHE A 47 9.95 7.29 4.60
C PHE A 47 9.32 7.09 3.22
N GLY A 48 9.63 5.99 2.54
CA GLY A 48 9.11 5.69 1.20
C GLY A 48 7.84 4.82 1.20
N ALA A 49 7.63 4.04 2.26
CA ALA A 49 6.51 3.14 2.35
C ALA A 49 5.83 3.17 3.73
N MET A 50 4.53 2.91 3.73
CA MET A 50 3.70 2.84 4.93
C MET A 50 2.87 1.56 4.97
N SER A 51 2.70 1.02 6.17
CA SER A 51 1.68 0.03 6.48
C SER A 51 0.92 0.44 7.74
N ILE A 52 -0.40 0.40 7.66
CA ILE A 52 -1.29 0.79 8.77
C ILE A 52 -2.29 -0.33 9.05
N ARG A 53 -2.87 -0.29 10.25
CA ARG A 53 -4.10 -1.02 10.56
C ARG A 53 -5.15 -0.01 11.03
N ALA A 54 -6.40 -0.25 10.63
CA ALA A 54 -7.55 0.51 11.08
C ALA A 54 -8.69 -0.45 11.43
N ARG A 55 -9.66 0.02 12.21
CA ARG A 55 -10.80 -0.81 12.64
C ARG A 55 -11.79 -1.09 11.52
N THR A 56 -11.86 -0.23 10.52
CA THR A 56 -12.73 -0.37 9.34
C THR A 56 -11.96 0.02 8.08
N ALA A 57 -12.47 -0.43 6.93
CA ALA A 57 -11.96 -0.05 5.62
C ALA A 57 -12.07 1.45 5.36
N GLU A 58 -13.14 2.09 5.79
CA GLU A 58 -13.36 3.54 5.62
C GLU A 58 -12.34 4.34 6.43
N ALA A 59 -12.07 3.91 7.68
CA ALA A 59 -11.04 4.53 8.50
C ALA A 59 -9.64 4.35 7.88
N TYR A 60 -9.34 3.16 7.35
CA TYR A 60 -8.10 2.90 6.63
C TYR A 60 -7.94 3.86 5.44
N GLN A 61 -8.95 3.93 4.58
CA GLN A 61 -8.96 4.77 3.39
C GLN A 61 -8.83 6.25 3.74
N ALA A 62 -9.49 6.71 4.80
CA ALA A 62 -9.42 8.08 5.27
C ALA A 62 -8.00 8.47 5.69
N VAL A 63 -7.32 7.60 6.47
CA VAL A 63 -5.93 7.83 6.90
C VAL A 63 -4.99 7.84 5.70
N VAL A 64 -5.04 6.81 4.84
CA VAL A 64 -4.17 6.73 3.65
C VAL A 64 -4.34 7.96 2.76
N ARG A 65 -5.58 8.38 2.50
CA ARG A 65 -5.86 9.56 1.67
C ARG A 65 -5.26 10.84 2.25
N GLN A 66 -5.40 11.05 3.55
CA GLN A 66 -4.88 12.25 4.21
C GLN A 66 -3.35 12.26 4.25
N VAL A 67 -2.72 11.12 4.54
CA VAL A 67 -1.26 11.00 4.55
C VAL A 67 -0.68 11.22 3.15
N GLN A 68 -1.24 10.57 2.13
CA GLN A 68 -0.79 10.73 0.73
C GLN A 68 -0.92 12.17 0.23
N ALA A 69 -1.92 12.92 0.71
CA ALA A 69 -2.08 14.33 0.36
C ALA A 69 -1.08 15.26 1.07
N GLY A 70 -0.47 14.82 2.17
CA GLY A 70 0.46 15.60 2.98
C GLY A 70 1.93 15.30 2.76
N VAL A 71 2.26 14.36 1.87
CA VAL A 71 3.64 13.97 1.55
C VAL A 71 4.02 14.36 0.12
N PRO A 72 5.26 14.83 -0.13
CA PRO A 72 5.68 15.33 -1.44
C PRO A 72 5.92 14.22 -2.47
N ILE A 73 6.32 13.03 -2.02
CA ILE A 73 6.53 11.84 -2.88
C ILE A 73 5.48 10.81 -2.47
N PRO A 74 4.66 10.30 -3.42
CA PRO A 74 3.65 9.30 -3.10
C PRO A 74 4.25 8.07 -2.44
N LEU A 75 3.66 7.63 -1.33
CA LEU A 75 4.15 6.49 -0.57
C LEU A 75 3.71 5.18 -1.22
N CYS A 76 4.54 4.15 -1.08
CA CYS A 76 4.06 2.78 -1.24
C CYS A 76 3.19 2.40 -0.03
N VAL A 77 1.91 2.13 -0.26
CA VAL A 77 0.94 1.72 0.74
C VAL A 77 0.81 0.21 0.68
N ILE A 78 1.26 -0.43 1.76
CA ILE A 78 1.48 -1.86 1.83
C ILE A 78 0.42 -2.54 2.72
N ALA A 79 -0.14 -3.64 2.23
CA ALA A 79 -1.05 -4.50 2.99
C ALA A 79 -0.84 -5.99 2.70
N ASN A 80 -1.18 -6.83 3.68
CA ASN A 80 -1.04 -8.28 3.61
C ASN A 80 -2.37 -8.90 3.18
N MET A 81 -2.64 -8.88 1.88
CA MET A 81 -3.92 -9.32 1.30
C MET A 81 -3.90 -10.78 0.83
N GLU A 82 -3.39 -11.69 1.69
CA GLU A 82 -3.15 -13.11 1.36
C GLU A 82 -4.42 -13.92 1.05
N HIS A 83 -5.58 -13.39 1.42
CA HIS A 83 -6.91 -13.97 1.21
C HIS A 83 -7.90 -12.92 0.69
N GLY A 84 -7.41 -11.95 -0.09
CA GLY A 84 -8.21 -10.81 -0.56
C GLY A 84 -8.18 -9.61 0.39
N ALA A 85 -9.06 -8.64 0.14
CA ALA A 85 -9.16 -7.44 0.99
C ALA A 85 -10.01 -7.64 2.26
N ALA A 86 -10.38 -8.89 2.57
CA ALA A 86 -11.17 -9.27 3.76
C ALA A 86 -10.43 -9.13 5.10
N GLU A 87 -9.20 -8.61 5.11
CA GLU A 87 -8.46 -8.27 6.33
C GLU A 87 -9.21 -7.26 7.22
N TRP A 88 -10.12 -6.46 6.64
CA TRP A 88 -11.05 -5.61 7.38
C TRP A 88 -12.43 -6.27 7.46
N PRO A 89 -12.99 -6.49 8.66
CA PRO A 89 -14.31 -7.10 8.82
C PRO A 89 -15.38 -6.37 8.01
N GLY A 90 -16.05 -7.10 7.12
CA GLY A 90 -17.15 -6.59 6.30
C GLY A 90 -16.73 -5.84 5.04
N TYR A 91 -15.43 -5.82 4.69
CA TYR A 91 -14.93 -5.23 3.45
C TYR A 91 -14.28 -6.29 2.55
N GLY A 92 -14.46 -6.14 1.24
CA GLY A 92 -13.79 -6.98 0.25
C GLY A 92 -14.29 -8.42 0.19
N THR A 93 -13.70 -9.19 -0.72
CA THR A 93 -14.00 -10.59 -0.92
C THR A 93 -13.07 -11.45 -0.06
N ASP A 94 -13.64 -12.35 0.74
CA ASP A 94 -12.89 -13.33 1.54
C ASP A 94 -12.63 -14.57 0.69
N PHE A 95 -11.39 -14.71 0.22
CA PHE A 95 -10.96 -15.85 -0.57
C PHE A 95 -10.39 -16.97 0.30
N PRO A 96 -10.38 -18.22 -0.17
CA PRO A 96 -9.56 -19.25 0.45
C PRO A 96 -8.08 -18.87 0.45
N PHE A 97 -7.35 -19.21 1.52
CA PHE A 97 -5.89 -19.07 1.56
C PHE A 97 -5.22 -19.83 0.41
N LEU A 98 -4.01 -19.39 0.03
CA LEU A 98 -3.28 -19.88 -1.17
C LEU A 98 -3.11 -21.41 -1.25
N MET A 99 -3.12 -22.14 -0.13
CA MET A 99 -3.10 -23.60 -0.14
C MET A 99 -4.34 -24.20 -0.84
N ALA A 100 -5.51 -23.60 -0.68
CA ALA A 100 -6.74 -24.03 -1.36
C ALA A 100 -6.69 -23.69 -2.85
N ALA A 101 -6.11 -22.53 -3.23
CA ALA A 101 -5.86 -22.23 -4.63
C ALA A 101 -4.90 -23.25 -5.27
N GLY A 102 -3.85 -23.65 -4.56
CA GLY A 102 -2.96 -24.72 -4.99
C GLY A 102 -3.64 -26.09 -5.09
N ALA A 103 -4.56 -26.40 -4.17
CA ALA A 103 -5.33 -27.64 -4.22
C ALA A 103 -6.35 -27.67 -5.37
N ALA A 104 -6.83 -26.51 -5.82
CA ALA A 104 -7.72 -26.41 -6.98
C ALA A 104 -7.00 -26.65 -8.31
N ASP A 105 -5.67 -26.50 -8.35
CA ASP A 105 -4.80 -26.74 -9.52
C ASP A 105 -5.28 -26.04 -10.80
N ASP A 106 -5.80 -24.81 -10.65
CA ASP A 106 -6.29 -24.00 -11.76
C ASP A 106 -5.69 -22.57 -11.70
N PRO A 107 -4.73 -22.23 -12.59
CA PRO A 107 -4.12 -20.91 -12.60
C PRO A 107 -5.11 -19.79 -12.96
N ALA A 108 -6.25 -20.09 -13.62
CA ALA A 108 -7.27 -19.10 -13.91
C ALA A 108 -7.98 -18.62 -12.62
N LEU A 109 -8.14 -19.50 -11.62
CA LEU A 109 -8.68 -19.12 -10.31
C LEU A 109 -7.71 -18.22 -9.55
N SER A 110 -6.41 -18.54 -9.54
CA SER A 110 -5.39 -17.67 -8.94
C SER A 110 -5.36 -16.29 -9.60
N ALA A 111 -5.43 -16.23 -10.94
CA ALA A 111 -5.49 -14.97 -11.66
C ALA A 111 -6.77 -14.17 -11.32
N ALA A 112 -7.91 -14.84 -11.15
CA ALA A 112 -9.16 -14.19 -10.76
C ALA A 112 -9.10 -13.63 -9.32
N ILE A 113 -8.52 -14.39 -8.37
CA ILE A 113 -8.28 -13.94 -6.99
C ILE A 113 -7.39 -12.70 -6.99
N GLY A 114 -6.26 -12.73 -7.72
CA GLY A 114 -5.35 -11.60 -7.82
C GLY A 114 -6.01 -10.36 -8.45
N ALA A 115 -6.79 -10.54 -9.51
CA ALA A 115 -7.52 -9.45 -10.17
C ALA A 115 -8.56 -8.80 -9.24
N ALA A 116 -9.36 -9.61 -8.53
CA ALA A 116 -10.34 -9.10 -7.57
C ALA A 116 -9.66 -8.37 -6.40
N THR A 117 -8.62 -8.99 -5.82
CA THR A 117 -7.83 -8.40 -4.73
C THR A 117 -7.22 -7.06 -5.15
N ALA A 118 -6.66 -6.95 -6.36
CA ALA A 118 -6.07 -5.70 -6.85
C ALA A 118 -7.11 -4.57 -7.01
N VAL A 119 -8.34 -4.89 -7.43
CA VAL A 119 -9.43 -3.90 -7.54
C VAL A 119 -9.82 -3.36 -6.16
N GLU A 120 -10.00 -4.25 -5.18
CA GLU A 120 -10.37 -3.89 -3.81
C GLU A 120 -9.22 -3.14 -3.11
N ALA A 121 -7.98 -3.61 -3.26
CA ALA A 121 -6.77 -2.96 -2.77
C ALA A 121 -6.67 -1.50 -3.23
N ARG A 122 -6.84 -1.30 -4.54
CA ARG A 122 -6.76 0.04 -5.13
C ARG A 122 -7.85 0.97 -4.62
N HIS A 123 -9.05 0.43 -4.30
CA HIS A 123 -10.12 1.22 -3.71
C HIS A 123 -9.76 1.71 -2.30
N LEU A 124 -9.08 0.90 -1.49
CA LEU A 124 -8.59 1.30 -0.16
C LEU A 124 -7.39 2.25 -0.20
N GLY A 125 -6.73 2.37 -1.34
CA GLY A 125 -5.48 3.12 -1.49
C GLY A 125 -4.22 2.28 -1.29
N VAL A 126 -4.36 0.95 -1.19
CA VAL A 126 -3.23 0.02 -1.24
C VAL A 126 -2.70 -0.03 -2.67
N ASN A 127 -1.40 0.20 -2.84
CA ASN A 127 -0.74 0.17 -4.14
C ASN A 127 0.39 -0.87 -4.21
N TRP A 128 0.64 -1.58 -3.12
CA TRP A 128 1.54 -2.73 -3.07
C TRP A 128 0.99 -3.80 -2.12
N ALA A 129 0.34 -4.83 -2.69
CA ALA A 129 -0.11 -5.98 -1.92
C ALA A 129 1.04 -6.99 -1.76
N LEU A 130 1.28 -7.48 -0.54
CA LEU A 130 2.29 -8.50 -0.25
C LEU A 130 1.71 -9.92 -0.40
N THR A 131 1.16 -10.21 -1.57
CA THR A 131 0.64 -11.53 -1.95
C THR A 131 0.98 -11.81 -3.42
N PRO A 132 1.23 -13.08 -3.80
CA PRO A 132 1.32 -13.48 -5.20
C PRO A 132 -0.02 -13.37 -5.93
#